data_AF-A0A9Q0MLL5-F1
#
_entry.id   AF-A0A9Q0MLL5-F1
#
_cell.length_a   1.000
_cell.length_b   1.000
_cell.length_c   1.000
_cell.angle_alpha   90.00
_cell.angle_beta   90.00
_cell.angle_gamma   90.00
#
_symmetry.space_group_name_H-M   'P 1'
#
loop_
_entity.id
_entity.type
_entity.pdbx_description
1 polymer ?
#
loop_
_entity_poly.entity_id
_entity_poly.type
_entity_poly.pdbx_seq_one_letter_code
_entity_poly.pdbx_strand_id
1 'polypeptide(L)'
;MARFGNLNPYDLHKHLINDYILKRPGDTKLLQRDASKDKTDFDVIRENHRFLWDDDEADSWEKQLAKRYYDKLFKEYCICDLTRYKDNKVAMRWRIEKEVVTGKGQFICGNRICSDNEGLRSWEVNFAYDEHGTRKNALIKLRLCPDCSKKLNYHSQKREVKKLKKERRKFGRRKSQNNQSSSCSTSVVSTKSTTDDQTLDSEVEVSKSVALEKNVESLEKQCWTKSVDVVDKSREEEFDEYLEDLLL
;
A
#
# COMPACT_ATOMS: atom_id res chain seq x y z
N MET A 1 50.00 -0.33 -63.63
CA MET A 1 49.55 0.56 -62.55
C MET A 1 48.01 0.71 -62.47
N ALA A 2 47.20 -0.26 -62.91
CA ALA A 2 45.72 -0.14 -62.84
C ALA A 2 45.05 -1.42 -62.31
N ARG A 3 45.41 -1.86 -61.09
CA ARG A 3 44.76 -3.03 -60.45
C ARG A 3 43.56 -2.68 -59.57
N PHE A 4 43.32 -1.39 -59.32
CA PHE A 4 42.29 -0.93 -58.38
C PHE A 4 41.18 -0.08 -59.03
N GLY A 5 41.32 0.28 -60.31
CA GLY A 5 40.38 1.19 -61.00
C GLY A 5 39.00 0.60 -61.33
N ASN A 6 38.84 -0.73 -61.24
CA ASN A 6 37.60 -1.45 -61.58
C ASN A 6 36.87 -2.01 -60.36
N LEU A 7 37.33 -1.71 -59.13
CA LEU A 7 36.71 -2.23 -57.90
C LEU A 7 35.66 -1.26 -57.37
N ASN A 8 34.57 -1.81 -56.84
CA ASN A 8 33.58 -1.04 -56.09
C ASN A 8 34.26 -0.32 -54.90
N PRO A 9 33.90 0.93 -54.55
CA PRO A 9 34.41 1.61 -53.36
C PRO A 9 34.49 0.74 -52.09
N TYR A 10 33.51 -0.14 -51.87
CA TYR A 10 33.53 -1.09 -50.76
C TYR A 10 34.65 -2.14 -50.87
N ASP A 11 34.83 -2.71 -52.06
CA ASP A 11 35.87 -3.72 -52.34
C ASP A 11 37.27 -3.12 -52.30
N LEU A 12 37.42 -1.89 -52.81
CA LEU A 12 38.65 -1.13 -52.71
C LEU A 12 39.02 -0.87 -51.24
N HIS A 13 38.07 -0.40 -50.44
CA HIS A 13 38.26 -0.15 -49.00
C HIS A 13 38.65 -1.44 -48.26
N LYS A 14 37.98 -2.56 -48.55
CA LYS A 14 38.32 -3.86 -47.97
C LYS A 14 39.75 -4.29 -48.33
N HIS A 15 40.14 -4.13 -49.60
CA HIS A 15 41.49 -4.45 -50.05
C HIS A 15 42.54 -3.58 -49.35
N LEU A 16 42.28 -2.28 -49.21
CA LEU A 16 43.16 -1.35 -48.51
C LEU A 16 43.25 -1.66 -47.01
N ILE A 17 42.15 -2.02 -46.35
CA ILE A 17 42.17 -2.45 -44.94
C ILE A 17 43.03 -3.69 -44.77
N ASN A 18 42.85 -4.71 -45.62
CA ASN A 18 43.61 -5.95 -45.54
C ASN A 18 45.10 -5.70 -45.79
N ASP A 19 45.41 -4.92 -46.82
CA ASP A 19 46.78 -4.65 -47.23
C ASP A 19 47.51 -3.72 -46.28
N TYR A 20 46.85 -2.74 -45.65
CA TYR A 20 47.54 -1.69 -44.89
C TYR A 20 47.28 -1.75 -43.38
N ILE A 21 46.12 -2.24 -42.94
CA ILE A 21 45.72 -2.21 -41.53
C ILE A 21 45.82 -3.61 -40.89
N LEU A 22 45.40 -4.68 -41.57
CA LEU A 22 45.34 -6.04 -41.01
C LEU A 22 46.59 -6.90 -41.29
N LYS A 23 47.77 -6.29 -41.39
CA LYS A 23 49.02 -6.99 -41.76
C LYS A 23 49.49 -7.98 -40.70
N ARG A 24 49.20 -7.74 -39.42
CA ARG A 24 49.65 -8.58 -38.30
C ARG A 24 48.48 -9.24 -37.58
N PRO A 25 48.71 -10.43 -36.98
CA PRO A 25 47.70 -11.07 -36.14
C PRO A 25 47.36 -10.16 -34.95
N GLY A 26 46.07 -9.80 -34.83
CA GLY A 26 45.55 -8.94 -33.75
C GLY A 26 45.25 -7.49 -34.14
N ASP A 27 45.62 -7.04 -35.36
CA ASP A 27 45.30 -5.69 -35.84
C ASP A 27 43.78 -5.46 -36.04
N THR A 28 42.96 -6.51 -35.99
CA THR A 28 41.48 -6.42 -36.01
C THR A 28 40.89 -5.62 -34.85
N LYS A 29 41.64 -5.45 -33.76
CA LYS A 29 41.26 -4.59 -32.63
C LYS A 29 41.19 -3.11 -33.01
N LEU A 30 42.01 -2.67 -33.98
CA LEU A 30 42.02 -1.27 -34.46
C LEU A 30 40.75 -0.91 -35.26
N LEU A 31 40.04 -1.91 -35.77
CA LEU A 31 38.78 -1.73 -36.49
C LEU A 31 37.56 -1.85 -35.58
N GLN A 32 37.74 -2.14 -34.28
CA GLN A 32 36.63 -2.18 -33.35
C GLN A 32 36.10 -0.76 -33.15
N ARG A 33 34.81 -0.58 -33.45
CA ARG A 33 34.12 0.69 -33.23
C ARG A 33 33.98 0.94 -31.72
N ASP A 34 34.32 2.14 -31.27
CA ASP A 34 34.04 2.58 -29.91
C ASP A 34 32.53 2.69 -29.68
N ALA A 35 31.98 1.76 -28.91
CA ALA A 35 30.55 1.70 -28.57
C ALA A 35 30.20 2.39 -27.24
N SER A 36 31.19 2.99 -26.57
CA SER A 36 31.05 3.54 -25.20
C SER A 36 30.11 4.75 -25.10
N LYS A 37 29.87 5.45 -26.21
CA LYS A 37 29.00 6.63 -26.29
C LYS A 37 27.67 6.35 -26.99
N ASP A 38 27.41 5.11 -27.37
CA ASP A 38 26.18 4.79 -28.07
C ASP A 38 25.01 4.84 -27.10
N LYS A 39 24.01 5.63 -27.45
CA LYS A 39 22.72 5.61 -26.77
C LYS A 39 21.80 4.66 -27.51
N THR A 40 21.23 3.69 -26.79
CA THR A 40 20.16 2.87 -27.34
C THR A 40 18.82 3.58 -27.16
N ASP A 41 17.82 3.23 -27.98
CA ASP A 41 16.44 3.71 -27.82
C ASP A 41 15.92 3.46 -26.40
N PHE A 42 16.33 2.34 -25.78
CA PHE A 42 15.99 2.01 -24.41
C PHE A 42 16.56 3.01 -23.39
N ASP A 43 17.81 3.45 -23.58
CA ASP A 43 18.45 4.45 -22.72
C ASP A 43 17.75 5.81 -22.85
N VAL A 44 17.41 6.21 -24.08
CA VAL A 44 16.66 7.44 -24.36
C VAL A 44 15.30 7.43 -23.67
N ILE A 45 14.58 6.31 -23.72
CA ILE A 45 13.31 6.13 -23.01
C ILE A 45 13.53 6.20 -21.50
N ARG A 46 14.56 5.53 -20.97
CA ARG A 46 14.86 5.55 -19.54
C ARG A 46 15.22 6.95 -19.04
N GLU A 47 15.85 7.78 -19.85
CA GLU A 47 16.17 9.18 -19.50
C GLU A 47 14.91 10.06 -19.50
N ASN A 48 14.00 9.86 -20.47
CA ASN A 48 12.86 10.75 -20.72
C ASN A 48 11.50 10.18 -20.29
N HIS A 49 11.44 8.99 -19.70
CA HIS A 49 10.18 8.40 -19.27
C HIS A 49 9.51 9.26 -18.20
N ARG A 50 8.21 9.44 -18.35
CA ARG A 50 7.35 10.06 -17.34
C ARG A 50 6.28 9.09 -16.89
N PHE A 51 5.90 9.18 -15.62
CA PHE A 51 4.87 8.31 -15.05
C PHE A 51 3.48 8.69 -15.58
N LEU A 52 3.20 10.00 -15.69
CA LEU A 52 2.04 10.57 -16.36
C LEU A 52 2.52 11.64 -17.34
N TRP A 53 2.00 11.61 -18.55
CA TRP A 53 2.25 12.63 -19.57
C TRP A 53 1.11 13.63 -19.58
N ASP A 54 1.44 14.91 -19.50
CA ASP A 54 0.52 15.99 -19.83
C ASP A 54 0.53 16.19 -21.36
N ASP A 55 -0.61 16.54 -21.96
CA ASP A 55 -0.78 16.48 -23.42
C ASP A 55 0.18 17.39 -24.21
N ASP A 56 0.67 18.47 -23.59
CA ASP A 56 1.36 19.60 -24.24
C ASP A 56 2.91 19.53 -24.22
N GLU A 57 3.55 18.45 -23.75
CA GLU A 57 4.99 18.48 -23.39
C GLU A 57 6.00 17.78 -24.34
N ALA A 58 5.61 17.40 -25.57
CA ALA A 58 6.42 16.57 -26.45
C ALA A 58 7.24 17.36 -27.51
N ASP A 59 8.10 18.27 -27.07
CA ASP A 59 8.90 19.14 -27.96
C ASP A 59 10.08 18.43 -28.64
N SER A 60 10.72 17.46 -27.96
CA SER A 60 11.91 16.75 -28.45
C SER A 60 11.55 15.39 -29.03
N TRP A 61 12.29 14.92 -30.04
CA TRP A 61 12.14 13.57 -30.59
C TRP A 61 12.25 12.49 -29.50
N GLU A 62 13.17 12.64 -28.55
CA GLU A 62 13.34 11.69 -27.43
C GLU A 62 12.08 11.58 -26.57
N LYS A 63 11.46 12.72 -26.29
CA LYS A 63 10.18 12.80 -25.56
C LYS A 63 9.04 12.21 -26.39
N GLN A 64 9.00 12.47 -27.70
CA GLN A 64 8.00 11.89 -28.59
C GLN A 64 8.12 10.36 -28.66
N LEU A 65 9.35 9.83 -28.67
CA LEU A 65 9.59 8.40 -28.60
C LEU A 65 9.04 7.84 -27.28
N ALA A 66 9.38 8.44 -26.15
CA ALA A 66 8.87 8.03 -24.85
C ALA A 66 7.33 8.11 -24.75
N LYS A 67 6.71 9.17 -25.29
CA LYS A 67 5.24 9.34 -25.38
C LYS A 67 4.59 8.21 -26.19
N ARG A 68 5.15 7.86 -27.36
CA ARG A 68 4.66 6.73 -28.17
C ARG A 68 4.70 5.39 -27.42
N TYR A 69 5.70 5.18 -26.56
CA TYR A 69 5.73 4.00 -25.70
C TYR A 69 4.68 4.11 -24.58
N TYR A 70 4.58 5.26 -23.93
CA TYR A 70 3.58 5.53 -22.89
C TYR A 70 2.14 5.29 -23.37
N ASP A 71 1.80 5.70 -24.59
CA ASP A 71 0.46 5.52 -25.16
C ASP A 71 0.11 4.03 -25.38
N LYS A 72 1.13 3.20 -25.66
CA LYS A 72 0.96 1.74 -25.78
C LYS A 72 0.75 1.03 -24.44
N LEU A 73 1.07 1.66 -23.31
CA LEU A 73 0.88 1.04 -21.99
C LEU A 73 -0.61 1.04 -21.60
N PHE A 74 -1.06 -0.11 -21.07
CA PHE A 74 -2.37 -0.26 -20.44
C PHE A 74 -2.36 0.27 -19.00
N LYS A 75 -3.03 1.40 -18.77
CA LYS A 75 -2.94 2.21 -17.54
C LYS A 75 -4.20 2.17 -16.65
N GLU A 76 -5.12 1.23 -16.88
CA GLU A 76 -6.36 1.15 -16.11
C GLU A 76 -6.16 0.63 -14.69
N TYR A 77 -5.34 -0.42 -14.54
CA TYR A 77 -5.09 -1.09 -13.27
C TYR A 77 -3.58 -1.27 -13.08
N CYS A 78 -3.11 -1.03 -11.86
CA CYS A 78 -1.74 -1.32 -11.44
C CYS A 78 -1.61 -2.68 -10.76
N ILE A 79 -0.38 -3.16 -10.69
CA ILE A 79 0.03 -4.28 -9.84
C ILE A 79 0.72 -3.72 -8.62
N CYS A 80 0.43 -4.30 -7.46
CA CYS A 80 1.07 -3.96 -6.21
C CYS A 80 1.94 -5.11 -5.68
N ASP A 81 2.97 -4.75 -4.92
CA ASP A 81 3.73 -5.68 -4.10
C ASP A 81 3.45 -5.37 -2.63
N LEU A 82 2.72 -6.29 -1.99
CA LEU A 82 2.32 -6.19 -0.59
C LEU A 82 3.25 -6.99 0.33
N THR A 83 4.44 -7.40 -0.10
CA THR A 83 5.36 -8.19 0.76
C THR A 83 5.77 -7.46 2.04
N ARG A 84 6.05 -6.16 1.95
CA ARG A 84 6.51 -5.31 3.07
C ARG A 84 5.40 -4.43 3.67
N TYR A 85 4.15 -4.89 3.58
CA TYR A 85 2.98 -4.14 4.08
C TYR A 85 3.05 -3.83 5.59
N LYS A 86 3.74 -4.67 6.39
CA LYS A 86 3.92 -4.44 7.83
C LYS A 86 4.73 -3.16 8.13
N ASP A 87 5.67 -2.83 7.25
CA ASP A 87 6.51 -1.62 7.33
C ASP A 87 5.84 -0.40 6.69
N ASN A 88 4.57 -0.53 6.28
CA ASN A 88 3.82 0.46 5.51
C ASN A 88 4.48 0.81 4.17
N LYS A 89 5.25 -0.13 3.61
CA LYS A 89 5.91 0.01 2.30
C LYS A 89 5.17 -0.86 1.29
N VAL A 90 4.54 -0.21 0.32
CA VAL A 90 3.85 -0.85 -0.79
C VAL A 90 4.49 -0.34 -2.07
N ALA A 91 4.96 -1.25 -2.92
CA ALA A 91 5.45 -0.89 -4.25
C ALA A 91 4.33 -1.11 -5.27
N MET A 92 4.27 -0.27 -6.29
CA MET A 92 3.30 -0.37 -7.37
C MET A 92 3.98 -0.19 -8.72
N ARG A 93 3.44 -0.81 -9.75
CA ARG A 93 3.87 -0.60 -11.14
C ARG A 93 2.71 -0.83 -12.11
N TRP A 94 2.85 -0.26 -13.30
CA TRP A 94 2.00 -0.61 -14.44
C TRP A 94 2.16 -2.08 -14.83
N ARG A 95 1.10 -2.63 -15.44
CA ARG A 95 1.07 -4.01 -15.90
C ARG A 95 1.96 -4.21 -17.11
N ILE A 96 2.56 -5.39 -17.22
CA ILE A 96 3.31 -5.81 -18.42
C ILE A 96 2.34 -6.54 -19.35
N GLU A 97 2.62 -6.54 -20.66
CA GLU A 97 1.85 -7.25 -21.68
C GLU A 97 1.43 -8.67 -21.28
N LYS A 98 2.38 -9.50 -20.81
CA LYS A 98 2.11 -10.88 -20.36
C LYS A 98 1.04 -10.93 -19.26
N GLU A 99 1.05 -9.97 -18.34
CA GLU A 99 0.10 -9.88 -17.23
C GLU A 99 -1.27 -9.38 -17.70
N VAL A 100 -1.29 -8.47 -18.67
CA VAL A 100 -2.53 -8.00 -19.31
C VAL A 100 -3.21 -9.14 -20.05
N VAL A 101 -2.46 -9.92 -20.83
CA VAL A 101 -2.99 -11.11 -21.53
C VAL A 101 -3.52 -12.16 -20.54
N THR A 102 -2.84 -12.33 -19.41
CA THR A 102 -3.29 -13.26 -18.35
C THR A 102 -4.50 -12.70 -17.56
N GLY A 103 -4.82 -11.41 -17.68
CA GLY A 103 -5.88 -10.77 -16.92
C GLY A 103 -5.52 -10.42 -15.47
N LYS A 104 -4.22 -10.33 -15.14
CA LYS A 104 -3.75 -9.99 -13.78
C LYS A 104 -4.04 -8.54 -13.43
N GLY A 105 -4.52 -8.30 -12.21
CA GLY A 105 -4.99 -7.00 -11.75
C GLY A 105 -6.39 -6.61 -12.24
N GLN A 106 -7.03 -7.42 -13.09
CA GLN A 106 -8.42 -7.20 -13.53
C GLN A 106 -9.32 -8.39 -13.18
N PHE A 107 -8.97 -9.61 -13.57
CA PHE A 107 -9.72 -10.82 -13.19
C PHE A 107 -9.01 -11.55 -12.05
N ILE A 108 -7.68 -11.49 -12.03
CA ILE A 108 -6.83 -12.05 -10.97
C ILE A 108 -6.37 -10.92 -10.05
N CYS A 109 -6.18 -11.22 -8.77
CA CYS A 109 -5.67 -10.29 -7.78
C CYS A 109 -4.41 -9.54 -8.28
N GLY A 110 -4.37 -8.23 -8.08
CA GLY A 110 -3.28 -7.34 -8.48
C GLY A 110 -2.03 -7.43 -7.62
N ASN A 111 -1.98 -8.27 -6.59
CA ASN A 111 -0.75 -8.49 -5.83
C ASN A 111 0.22 -9.39 -6.61
N ARG A 112 1.50 -9.02 -6.70
CA ARG A 112 2.53 -9.74 -7.48
C ARG A 112 2.57 -11.25 -7.20
N ILE A 113 2.42 -11.65 -5.94
CA ILE A 113 2.59 -13.05 -5.48
C ILE A 113 1.27 -13.82 -5.44
N CYS A 114 0.13 -13.12 -5.43
CA CYS A 114 -1.18 -13.74 -5.28
C CYS A 114 -1.77 -14.09 -6.65
N SER A 115 -2.53 -15.20 -6.69
CA SER A 115 -3.20 -15.69 -7.90
C SER A 115 -4.70 -15.94 -7.66
N ASP A 116 -5.27 -15.34 -6.61
CA ASP A 116 -6.68 -15.52 -6.26
C ASP A 116 -7.58 -14.70 -7.18
N ASN A 117 -8.72 -15.28 -7.56
CA ASN A 117 -9.68 -14.71 -8.53
C ASN A 117 -11.05 -14.38 -7.90
N GLU A 118 -11.22 -14.67 -6.61
CA GLU A 118 -12.52 -14.57 -5.94
C GLU A 118 -12.68 -13.24 -5.18
N GLY A 119 -13.87 -12.65 -5.28
CA GLY A 119 -14.26 -11.50 -4.46
C GLY A 119 -13.38 -10.25 -4.64
N LEU A 120 -12.86 -10.01 -5.84
CA LEU A 120 -11.98 -8.88 -6.12
C LEU A 120 -12.70 -7.53 -5.92
N ARG A 121 -12.09 -6.66 -5.11
CA ARG A 121 -12.52 -5.27 -4.91
C ARG A 121 -11.56 -4.29 -5.57
N SER A 122 -12.11 -3.22 -6.14
CA SER A 122 -11.34 -2.10 -6.69
C SER A 122 -11.05 -1.08 -5.59
N TRP A 123 -9.81 -0.61 -5.56
CA TRP A 123 -9.29 0.36 -4.61
C TRP A 123 -8.65 1.51 -5.39
N GLU A 124 -8.87 2.72 -4.93
CA GLU A 124 -8.17 3.90 -5.40
C GLU A 124 -7.13 4.29 -4.36
N VAL A 125 -5.86 4.28 -4.74
CA VAL A 125 -4.76 4.51 -3.82
C VAL A 125 -3.93 5.69 -4.32
N ASN A 126 -3.63 6.60 -3.39
CA ASN A 126 -2.73 7.70 -3.66
C ASN A 126 -1.29 7.18 -3.76
N PHE A 127 -0.68 7.35 -4.92
CA PHE A 127 0.68 6.95 -5.22
C PHE A 127 1.55 8.20 -5.32
N ALA A 128 2.42 8.37 -4.33
CA ALA A 128 3.46 9.40 -4.35
C ALA A 128 4.70 8.84 -5.06
N TYR A 129 5.22 9.58 -6.05
CA TYR A 129 6.41 9.23 -6.81
C TYR A 129 7.30 10.45 -7.02
N ASP A 130 8.61 10.20 -7.15
CA ASP A 130 9.59 11.23 -7.44
C ASP A 130 9.92 11.18 -8.94
N GLU A 131 9.68 12.28 -9.64
CA GLU A 131 9.95 12.42 -11.08
C GLU A 131 10.83 13.65 -11.31
N HIS A 132 12.01 13.44 -11.92
CA HIS A 132 13.02 14.48 -12.16
C HIS A 132 13.31 15.37 -10.95
N GLY A 133 13.31 14.80 -9.74
CA GLY A 133 13.56 15.54 -8.48
C GLY A 133 12.35 16.24 -7.87
N THR A 134 11.17 16.16 -8.51
CA THR A 134 9.91 16.68 -7.99
C THR A 134 9.02 15.57 -7.46
N ARG A 135 8.42 15.78 -6.28
CA ARG A 135 7.45 14.84 -5.72
C ARG A 135 6.08 15.08 -6.36
N LYS A 136 5.53 14.07 -7.00
CA LYS A 136 4.19 14.09 -7.61
C LYS A 136 3.32 13.02 -6.97
N ASN A 137 2.01 13.24 -7.02
CA ASN A 137 1.02 12.31 -6.51
C ASN A 137 0.04 11.96 -7.64
N ALA A 138 -0.36 10.70 -7.73
CA ALA A 138 -1.38 10.24 -8.66
C ALA A 138 -2.32 9.26 -7.98
N LEU A 139 -3.61 9.33 -8.31
CA LEU A 139 -4.58 8.35 -7.87
C LEU A 139 -4.59 7.16 -8.83
N ILE A 140 -4.28 5.98 -8.31
CA ILE A 140 -4.15 4.76 -9.11
C ILE A 140 -5.20 3.74 -8.69
N LYS A 141 -5.76 3.01 -9.66
CA LYS A 141 -6.71 1.93 -9.43
C LYS A 141 -5.99 0.59 -9.27
N LEU A 142 -6.34 -0.13 -8.20
CA LEU A 142 -5.87 -1.47 -7.89
C LEU A 142 -7.07 -2.40 -7.73
N ARG A 143 -6.95 -3.66 -8.14
CA ARG A 143 -7.97 -4.67 -7.88
C ARG A 143 -7.39 -5.81 -7.06
N LEU A 144 -7.93 -6.07 -5.87
CA LEU A 144 -7.35 -6.99 -4.89
C LEU A 144 -8.39 -7.95 -4.32
N CYS A 145 -7.94 -9.17 -3.98
CA CYS A 145 -8.74 -10.11 -3.20
C CYS A 145 -8.94 -9.62 -1.75
N PRO A 146 -9.91 -10.17 -1.00
CA PRO A 146 -10.20 -9.76 0.37
C PRO A 146 -8.97 -9.79 1.31
N ASP A 147 -8.08 -10.76 1.15
CA ASP A 147 -6.90 -10.89 2.02
C ASP A 147 -5.81 -9.88 1.67
N CYS A 148 -5.59 -9.61 0.39
CA CYS A 148 -4.68 -8.56 -0.04
C CYS A 148 -5.23 -7.16 0.30
N SER A 149 -6.54 -6.99 0.25
CA SER A 149 -7.23 -5.78 0.71
C SER A 149 -6.99 -5.51 2.21
N LYS A 150 -7.05 -6.54 3.07
CA LYS A 150 -6.69 -6.40 4.49
C LYS A 150 -5.22 -6.01 4.68
N LYS A 151 -4.31 -6.55 3.85
CA LYS A 151 -2.88 -6.19 3.90
C LYS A 151 -2.63 -4.73 3.50
N LEU A 152 -3.35 -4.24 2.50
CA LEU A 152 -3.27 -2.83 2.08
C LEU A 152 -3.68 -1.88 3.23
N ASN A 153 -4.77 -2.19 3.93
CA ASN A 153 -5.29 -1.39 5.05
C ASN A 153 -4.75 -1.80 6.42
N TYR A 154 -3.66 -2.56 6.49
CA TYR A 154 -3.14 -3.10 7.74
C TYR A 154 -2.83 -2.01 8.78
N HIS A 155 -2.27 -0.88 8.35
CA HIS A 155 -1.88 0.18 9.26
C HIS A 155 -3.04 1.10 9.69
N SER A 156 -3.99 1.37 8.79
CA SER A 156 -5.20 2.15 9.10
C SER A 156 -6.06 1.42 10.11
N GLN A 157 -6.35 0.13 9.87
CA GLN A 157 -7.10 -0.71 10.80
C GLN A 157 -6.38 -0.84 12.16
N LYS A 158 -5.05 -1.00 12.17
CA LYS A 158 -4.28 -1.04 13.43
C LYS A 158 -4.33 0.28 14.20
N ARG A 159 -4.37 1.42 13.50
CA ARG A 159 -4.50 2.74 14.13
C ARG A 159 -5.90 2.93 14.73
N GLU A 160 -6.93 2.52 14.01
CA GLU A 160 -8.33 2.59 14.44
C GLU A 160 -8.60 1.72 15.66
N VAL A 161 -8.17 0.46 15.66
CA VAL A 161 -8.30 -0.44 16.82
C VAL A 161 -7.57 0.10 18.06
N LYS A 162 -6.43 0.76 17.88
CA LYS A 162 -5.72 1.43 18.99
C LYS A 162 -6.48 2.65 19.53
N LYS A 163 -7.13 3.44 18.67
CA LYS A 163 -7.98 4.58 19.08
C LYS A 163 -9.18 4.08 19.89
N LEU A 164 -9.92 3.10 19.38
CA LEU A 164 -11.08 2.51 20.07
C LEU A 164 -10.71 1.93 21.46
N LYS A 165 -9.56 1.25 21.58
CA LYS A 165 -9.07 0.77 22.89
C LYS A 165 -8.75 1.91 23.86
N LYS A 166 -8.24 3.05 23.38
CA LYS A 166 -7.96 4.23 24.20
C LYS A 166 -9.25 4.90 24.68
N GLU A 167 -10.25 5.00 23.81
CA GLU A 167 -11.57 5.56 24.14
C GLU A 167 -12.32 4.69 25.15
N ARG A 168 -12.34 3.36 24.96
CA ARG A 168 -12.91 2.43 25.96
C ARG A 168 -12.26 2.58 27.34
N ARG A 169 -10.94 2.79 27.40
CA ARG A 169 -10.21 3.06 28.66
C ARG A 169 -10.60 4.42 29.27
N LYS A 170 -10.79 5.46 28.47
CA LYS A 170 -11.26 6.78 28.95
C LYS A 170 -12.69 6.71 29.50
N PHE A 171 -13.60 6.01 28.80
CA PHE A 171 -15.00 5.86 29.22
C PHE A 171 -15.13 5.05 30.51
N GLY A 172 -14.38 3.95 30.64
CA GLY A 172 -14.33 3.18 31.89
C GLY A 172 -13.82 3.98 33.09
N ARG A 173 -12.87 4.90 32.88
CA ARG A 173 -12.33 5.77 33.95
C ARG A 173 -13.30 6.86 34.38
N ARG A 174 -14.08 7.45 33.46
CA ARG A 174 -15.14 8.42 33.77
C ARG A 174 -16.31 7.78 34.54
N LYS A 175 -16.69 6.54 34.20
CA LYS A 175 -17.75 5.80 34.90
C LYS A 175 -17.37 5.42 36.35
N SER A 176 -16.07 5.22 36.62
CA SER A 176 -15.56 4.96 37.98
C SER A 176 -15.50 6.21 38.86
N GLN A 177 -15.41 7.42 38.31
CA GLN A 177 -15.42 8.67 39.09
C GLN A 177 -16.84 9.18 39.38
N ASN A 178 -17.82 8.86 38.53
CA ASN A 178 -19.21 9.30 38.73
C ASN A 178 -19.99 8.47 39.77
N ASN A 179 -19.44 7.34 40.24
CA ASN A 179 -20.02 6.52 41.31
C ASN A 179 -19.53 6.90 42.72
N GLN A 180 -18.71 7.94 42.87
CA GLN A 180 -18.25 8.44 44.18
C GLN A 180 -18.95 9.74 44.62
N SER A 181 -19.91 10.26 43.86
CA SER A 181 -20.60 11.53 44.14
C SER A 181 -22.12 11.37 44.38
N SER A 182 -22.57 10.23 44.92
CA SER A 182 -23.98 10.03 45.30
C SER A 182 -24.17 9.34 46.66
N SER A 183 -23.47 9.79 47.70
CA SER A 183 -23.89 9.54 49.08
C SER A 183 -23.65 10.79 49.95
N CYS A 184 -24.59 11.73 49.88
CA CYS A 184 -24.70 12.87 50.78
C CYS A 184 -26.18 13.06 51.16
N SER A 185 -26.55 12.57 52.35
CA SER A 185 -27.65 13.11 53.16
C SER A 185 -27.62 12.56 54.61
N THR A 186 -26.99 13.36 55.47
CA THR A 186 -27.47 13.91 56.76
C THR A 186 -27.99 13.02 57.91
N SER A 187 -27.25 13.12 59.04
CA SER A 187 -27.63 13.08 60.49
C SER A 187 -28.20 11.76 61.05
N VAL A 188 -27.69 11.15 62.15
CA VAL A 188 -27.68 11.67 63.54
C VAL A 188 -26.80 10.82 64.51
N VAL A 189 -26.05 11.51 65.38
CA VAL A 189 -25.91 11.40 66.86
C VAL A 189 -25.56 10.05 67.56
N SER A 190 -24.36 10.06 68.17
CA SER A 190 -23.90 9.61 69.50
C SER A 190 -23.91 8.14 69.99
N THR A 191 -22.68 7.70 70.32
CA THR A 191 -22.22 6.97 71.53
C THR A 191 -22.93 5.68 71.98
N LYS A 192 -22.21 4.55 71.90
CA LYS A 192 -21.75 3.79 73.08
C LYS A 192 -20.82 2.63 72.70
N SER A 193 -19.89 2.40 73.61
CA SER A 193 -18.92 1.32 73.78
C SER A 193 -19.49 -0.11 73.70
N THR A 194 -18.68 -1.06 73.22
CA THR A 194 -18.30 -2.30 73.95
C THR A 194 -17.16 -3.02 73.21
N THR A 195 -16.23 -3.54 74.01
CA THR A 195 -15.13 -4.44 73.67
C THR A 195 -15.61 -5.89 73.51
N ASP A 196 -14.74 -6.69 72.86
CA ASP A 196 -14.67 -8.17 72.84
C ASP A 196 -15.83 -8.86 72.09
N ASP A 197 -15.68 -9.94 71.31
CA ASP A 197 -14.74 -11.04 71.32
C ASP A 197 -15.04 -11.96 70.10
N GLN A 198 -14.01 -12.61 69.52
CA GLN A 198 -14.03 -13.94 68.85
C GLN A 198 -14.95 -14.17 67.62
N THR A 199 -14.66 -14.93 66.55
CA THR A 199 -13.76 -16.05 66.26
C THR A 199 -13.82 -16.36 64.74
N LEU A 200 -12.72 -16.87 64.19
CA LEU A 200 -12.60 -18.00 63.24
C LEU A 200 -13.65 -18.18 62.12
N ASP A 201 -13.23 -18.16 60.86
CA ASP A 201 -13.22 -19.41 60.08
C ASP A 201 -12.34 -19.36 58.81
N SER A 202 -11.76 -20.52 58.52
CA SER A 202 -10.94 -20.84 57.37
C SER A 202 -11.80 -21.43 56.24
N GLU A 203 -11.31 -21.26 55.01
CA GLU A 203 -11.50 -22.15 53.84
C GLU A 203 -12.90 -22.32 53.24
N VAL A 204 -13.16 -21.66 52.09
CA VAL A 204 -13.54 -22.34 50.81
C VAL A 204 -13.23 -21.37 49.65
N GLU A 205 -12.00 -21.42 49.14
CA GLU A 205 -11.63 -20.97 47.79
C GLU A 205 -11.86 -22.14 46.81
N VAL A 206 -11.97 -21.85 45.50
CA VAL A 206 -12.16 -22.81 44.39
C VAL A 206 -13.62 -23.18 44.08
N SER A 207 -14.35 -22.25 43.46
CA SER A 207 -15.54 -22.57 42.61
C SER A 207 -16.02 -21.43 41.70
N LYS A 208 -15.52 -20.19 41.83
CA LYS A 208 -16.11 -19.02 41.16
C LYS A 208 -15.47 -18.61 39.82
N SER A 209 -14.30 -19.16 39.47
CA SER A 209 -13.54 -18.76 38.27
C SER A 209 -14.02 -19.45 36.97
N VAL A 210 -14.68 -20.60 37.05
CA VAL A 210 -15.06 -21.39 35.85
C VAL A 210 -16.39 -20.90 35.21
N ALA A 211 -17.22 -20.17 35.97
CA ALA A 211 -18.51 -19.66 35.48
C ALA A 211 -18.39 -18.37 34.66
N LEU A 212 -17.28 -17.62 34.79
CA LEU A 212 -17.10 -16.32 34.13
C LEU A 212 -16.64 -16.48 32.67
N GLU A 213 -15.84 -17.50 32.36
CA GLU A 213 -15.28 -17.69 31.01
C GLU A 213 -16.33 -18.21 30.00
N LYS A 214 -17.28 -19.05 30.46
CA LYS A 214 -18.38 -19.55 29.60
C LYS A 214 -19.39 -18.46 29.23
N ASN A 215 -19.52 -17.42 30.04
CA ASN A 215 -20.46 -16.32 29.78
C ASN A 215 -19.91 -15.32 28.74
N VAL A 216 -18.58 -15.12 28.72
CA VAL A 216 -17.92 -14.23 27.75
C VAL A 216 -17.95 -14.84 26.34
N GLU A 217 -17.74 -16.15 26.21
CA GLU A 217 -17.77 -16.82 24.90
C GLU A 217 -19.19 -16.94 24.30
N SER A 218 -20.22 -16.98 25.15
CA SER A 218 -21.62 -16.99 24.72
C SER A 218 -22.10 -15.60 24.24
N LEU A 219 -21.55 -14.52 24.82
CA LEU A 219 -21.86 -13.14 24.43
C LEU A 219 -21.13 -12.72 23.14
N GLU A 220 -19.92 -13.23 22.90
CA GLU A 220 -19.21 -13.00 21.63
C GLU A 220 -19.93 -13.64 20.44
N LYS A 221 -20.59 -14.79 20.62
CA LYS A 221 -21.39 -15.45 19.58
C LYS A 221 -22.73 -14.74 19.30
N GLN A 222 -23.29 -14.03 20.29
CA GLN A 222 -24.52 -13.23 20.13
C GLN A 222 -24.29 -11.86 19.48
N CYS A 223 -23.04 -11.36 19.48
CA CYS A 223 -22.69 -10.09 18.82
C CYS A 223 -22.68 -10.17 17.28
N TRP A 224 -22.71 -11.37 16.69
CA TRP A 224 -22.65 -11.59 15.23
C TRP A 224 -23.95 -12.11 14.60
N THR A 225 -25.04 -12.21 15.36
CA THR A 225 -26.29 -12.85 14.88
C THR A 225 -27.53 -11.96 14.86
N LYS A 226 -27.44 -10.68 15.24
CA LYS A 226 -28.54 -9.73 15.07
C LYS A 226 -28.06 -8.44 14.42
N SER A 227 -28.41 -8.27 13.15
CA SER A 227 -28.52 -6.97 12.53
C SER A 227 -29.56 -6.17 13.32
N VAL A 228 -29.08 -5.23 14.12
CA VAL A 228 -29.92 -4.12 14.59
C VAL A 228 -30.16 -3.26 13.36
N ASP A 229 -31.42 -3.04 13.01
CA ASP A 229 -31.81 -2.04 12.01
C ASP A 229 -31.34 -0.68 12.51
N VAL A 230 -30.14 -0.27 12.08
CA VAL A 230 -29.66 1.09 12.22
C VAL A 230 -30.41 1.87 11.15
N VAL A 231 -31.42 2.61 11.58
CA VAL A 231 -32.00 3.68 10.76
C VAL A 231 -30.83 4.54 10.30
N ASP A 232 -30.64 4.64 8.98
CA ASP A 232 -29.61 5.47 8.37
C ASP A 232 -29.80 6.90 8.89
N LYS A 233 -28.93 7.33 9.81
CA LYS A 233 -28.87 8.72 10.22
C LYS A 233 -28.64 9.57 8.98
N SER A 234 -29.37 10.66 8.87
CA SER A 234 -29.21 11.52 7.71
C SER A 234 -27.80 12.12 7.74
N ARG A 235 -27.22 12.35 6.56
CA ARG A 235 -25.87 12.91 6.43
C ARG A 235 -25.71 14.20 7.25
N GLU A 236 -26.76 15.01 7.37
CA GLU A 236 -26.75 16.26 8.14
C GLU A 236 -26.52 16.01 9.64
N GLU A 237 -27.13 14.97 10.23
CA GLU A 237 -26.93 14.60 11.63
C GLU A 237 -25.49 14.15 11.92
N GLU A 238 -24.83 13.50 10.94
CA GLU A 238 -23.40 13.14 11.05
C GLU A 238 -22.49 14.37 10.98
N PHE A 239 -22.87 15.39 10.20
CA PHE A 239 -22.13 16.65 10.12
C PHE A 239 -22.30 17.49 11.39
N ASP A 240 -23.48 17.50 11.99
CA ASP A 240 -23.75 18.22 13.23
C ASP A 240 -23.02 17.58 14.42
N GLU A 241 -23.05 16.25 14.57
CA GLU A 241 -22.26 15.54 15.60
C GLU A 241 -20.75 15.83 15.46
N TYR A 242 -20.23 15.96 14.23
CA TYR A 242 -18.82 16.30 13.98
C TYR A 242 -18.48 17.75 14.34
N LEU A 243 -19.38 18.70 14.08
CA LEU A 243 -19.18 20.10 14.43
C LEU A 243 -19.26 20.33 15.94
N GLU A 244 -20.13 19.62 16.65
CA GLU A 244 -20.24 19.68 18.11
C GLU A 244 -18.97 19.18 18.81
N ASP A 245 -18.33 18.10 18.31
CA ASP A 245 -17.09 17.55 18.88
C ASP A 245 -15.85 18.43 18.59
N LEU A 246 -15.94 19.36 17.64
CA LEU A 246 -14.87 20.31 17.31
C LEU A 246 -14.95 21.61 18.13
N LEU A 247 -16.12 21.93 18.70
CA LEU A 247 -16.39 23.16 19.45
C LEU A 247 -16.34 22.97 20.98
N LEU A 248 -16.13 21.74 21.46
CA LEU A 248 -15.91 21.39 22.88
C LEU A 248 -14.43 21.13 23.21
#